data_AF-A0A645FSV0-F1
#
_entry.id   AF-A0A645FSV0-F1
#
_cell.length_a   1.000
_cell.length_b   1.000
_cell.length_c   1.000
_cell.angle_alpha   90.00
_cell.angle_beta   90.00
_cell.angle_gamma   90.00
#
_symmetry.space_group_name_H-M   'P 1'
#
loop_
_entity.id
_entity.type
_entity.pdbx_description
1 polymer ?
#
loop_
_entity_poly.entity_id
_entity_poly.type
_entity_poly.pdbx_seq_one_letter_code
_entity_poly.pdbx_strand_id
1 'polypeptide(L)'
;MLYDEMLRRHDEGKEFKFYHFNIDLQGGPCVYKRISGCGAGHEYVAITPDGDIYPCHQFVGKDEFLMGNIFDGVKNYDLVKNFKEAHIYNKPTCKDCWARFYCSGGCQANNFNFNGDIHVPYEVGCEMQKKRIECAIALKSKVMGN
;
A
#
# COMPACT_ATOMS: atom_id res chain seq x y z
N MET A 1 7.09 21.26 7.93
CA MET A 1 6.74 19.93 7.37
C MET A 1 5.70 20.07 6.29
N LEU A 2 5.41 19.03 5.49
CA LEU A 2 4.37 19.08 4.46
C LEU A 2 2.99 19.45 5.03
N TYR A 3 2.67 18.98 6.24
CA TYR A 3 1.46 19.37 6.98
C TYR A 3 1.31 20.90 7.11
N ASP A 4 2.36 21.58 7.62
CA ASP A 4 2.33 23.03 7.85
C ASP A 4 2.12 23.80 6.55
N GLU A 5 2.79 23.37 5.47
CA GLU A 5 2.66 24.00 4.16
C GLU A 5 1.27 23.78 3.55
N MET A 6 0.69 22.57 3.71
CA MET A 6 -0.66 22.30 3.25
C MET A 6 -1.71 23.10 4.02
N LEU A 7 -1.55 23.26 5.34
CA LEU A 7 -2.43 24.07 6.18
C LEU A 7 -2.35 25.56 5.80
N ARG A 8 -1.14 26.11 5.70
CA ARG A 8 -0.91 27.50 5.28
C ARG A 8 -1.56 27.79 3.93
N ARG A 9 -1.38 26.90 2.94
CA ARG A 9 -1.97 27.07 1.61
C ARG A 9 -3.48 26.93 1.60
N HIS A 10 -4.06 26.12 2.48
CA HIS A 10 -5.50 26.06 2.64
C HIS A 10 -6.03 27.40 3.16
N ASP A 11 -5.41 27.98 4.20
CA ASP A 11 -5.79 29.28 4.77
C ASP A 11 -5.66 30.43 3.75
N GLU A 12 -4.70 30.34 2.82
CA GLU A 12 -4.50 31.30 1.71
C GLU A 12 -5.43 31.08 0.50
N GLY A 13 -6.32 30.06 0.53
CA GLY A 13 -7.16 29.69 -0.61
C GLY A 13 -6.38 29.14 -1.82
N LYS A 14 -5.15 28.66 -1.61
CA LYS A 14 -4.23 28.12 -2.63
C LYS A 14 -3.93 26.64 -2.43
N GLU A 15 -4.96 25.89 -2.02
CA GLU A 15 -4.84 24.47 -1.71
C GLU A 15 -4.35 23.63 -2.90
N PHE A 16 -3.64 22.55 -2.59
CA PHE A 16 -3.24 21.55 -3.59
C PHE A 16 -3.51 20.15 -3.06
N LYS A 17 -3.78 19.23 -3.99
CA LYS A 17 -4.07 17.84 -3.65
C LYS A 17 -2.77 17.06 -3.54
N PHE A 18 -2.59 16.40 -2.40
CA PHE A 18 -1.57 15.38 -2.24
C PHE A 18 -2.23 14.07 -1.83
N TYR A 19 -2.19 13.08 -2.74
CA TYR A 19 -2.96 11.83 -2.62
C TYR A 19 -2.85 11.16 -1.25
N HIS A 20 -1.66 11.12 -0.66
CA HIS A 20 -1.45 10.46 0.63
C HIS A 20 -2.06 11.18 1.84
N PHE A 21 -2.56 12.40 1.66
CA PHE A 21 -3.31 13.16 2.67
C PHE A 21 -4.82 13.14 2.39
N ASN A 22 -5.26 12.53 1.29
CA ASN A 22 -6.67 12.37 0.94
C ASN A 22 -7.28 11.21 1.74
N ILE A 23 -7.49 11.41 3.03
CA ILE A 23 -8.14 10.44 3.92
C ILE A 23 -9.61 10.81 4.15
N ASP A 24 -10.43 9.78 4.34
CA ASP A 24 -11.83 9.91 4.74
C ASP A 24 -11.98 9.48 6.21
N LEU A 25 -12.41 10.43 7.06
CA LEU A 25 -12.66 10.21 8.47
C LEU A 25 -14.10 9.76 8.78
N GLN A 26 -15.03 9.93 7.83
CA GLN A 26 -16.46 9.64 8.03
C GLN A 26 -16.84 8.28 7.44
N GLY A 27 -16.52 8.02 6.17
CA GLY A 27 -16.85 6.76 5.50
C GLY A 27 -15.81 5.67 5.70
N GLY A 28 -14.59 6.04 6.08
CA GLY A 28 -13.46 5.14 6.21
C GLY A 28 -13.10 4.42 4.90
N PRO A 29 -12.03 3.62 4.90
CA PRO A 29 -11.68 2.82 3.73
C PRO A 29 -12.66 1.65 3.58
N CYS A 30 -13.21 1.49 2.38
CA CYS A 30 -14.07 0.34 2.05
C CYS A 30 -13.35 -0.99 2.30
N VAL A 31 -14.10 -2.06 2.56
CA VAL A 31 -13.54 -3.40 2.86
C VAL A 31 -12.55 -3.84 1.79
N TYR A 32 -12.85 -3.57 0.52
CA TYR A 32 -11.99 -3.88 -0.61
C TYR A 32 -10.57 -3.31 -0.43
N LYS A 33 -10.42 -2.01 -0.11
CA LYS A 33 -9.12 -1.39 0.11
C LYS A 33 -8.33 -2.00 1.28
N ARG A 34 -9.02 -2.59 2.26
CA ARG A 34 -8.39 -3.24 3.42
C ARG A 34 -7.76 -4.58 3.05
N ILE A 35 -8.29 -5.27 2.04
CA ILE A 35 -7.86 -6.61 1.63
C ILE A 35 -7.00 -6.60 0.36
N SER A 36 -7.18 -5.64 -0.55
CA SER A 36 -6.41 -5.59 -1.80
C SER A 36 -5.07 -4.88 -1.64
N GLY A 37 -4.98 -3.86 -0.78
CA GLY A 37 -3.78 -3.02 -0.70
C GLY A 37 -3.45 -2.39 -2.06
N CYS A 38 -2.25 -2.66 -2.56
CA CYS A 38 -1.83 -2.22 -3.90
C CYS A 38 -2.23 -3.20 -5.03
N GLY A 39 -2.76 -4.39 -4.70
CA GLY A 39 -3.17 -5.41 -5.67
C GLY A 39 -2.04 -6.25 -6.27
N ALA A 40 -0.78 -6.02 -5.88
CA ALA A 40 0.38 -6.72 -6.45
C ALA A 40 0.19 -8.25 -6.41
N GLY A 41 0.37 -8.90 -7.56
CA GLY A 41 0.30 -10.35 -7.71
C GLY A 41 -1.10 -10.95 -7.84
N HIS A 42 -2.19 -10.17 -7.71
CA HIS A 42 -3.54 -10.72 -7.84
C HIS A 42 -4.57 -9.78 -8.51
N GLU A 43 -4.36 -8.47 -8.50
CA GLU A 43 -5.20 -7.46 -9.20
C GLU A 43 -4.36 -6.48 -10.02
N TYR A 44 -3.07 -6.40 -9.72
CA TYR A 44 -2.05 -5.64 -10.43
C TYR A 44 -0.84 -6.53 -10.64
N VAL A 45 -0.26 -6.47 -11.84
CA VAL A 45 0.94 -7.21 -12.23
C VAL A 45 1.83 -6.33 -13.10
N ALA A 46 3.12 -6.66 -13.14
CA ALA A 46 4.06 -6.12 -14.12
C ALA A 46 4.29 -7.14 -15.24
N ILE A 47 4.44 -6.67 -16.47
CA ILE A 47 4.73 -7.48 -17.64
C ILE A 47 6.06 -6.99 -18.23
N THR A 48 7.02 -7.89 -18.44
CA THR A 48 8.31 -7.57 -19.07
C THR A 48 8.17 -7.52 -20.60
N PRO A 49 9.16 -6.97 -21.34
CA PRO A 49 9.14 -7.01 -22.81
C PRO A 49 9.05 -8.41 -23.40
N ASP A 50 9.60 -9.42 -22.71
CA ASP A 50 9.55 -10.83 -23.10
C ASP A 50 8.19 -11.49 -22.78
N GLY A 51 7.28 -10.75 -22.14
CA GLY A 51 5.95 -11.20 -21.78
C GLY A 51 5.84 -11.82 -20.38
N ASP A 52 6.91 -11.84 -19.59
CA ASP A 52 6.88 -12.44 -18.26
C ASP A 52 6.06 -11.62 -17.28
N ILE A 53 5.25 -12.32 -16.49
CA ILE A 53 4.32 -11.74 -15.52
C ILE A 53 4.94 -11.83 -14.12
N TYR A 54 5.05 -10.69 -13.44
CA TYR A 54 5.54 -10.57 -12.07
C TYR A 54 4.53 -9.84 -11.16
N PRO A 55 4.57 -10.04 -9.83
CA PRO A 55 3.60 -9.43 -8.92
C PRO A 55 3.57 -7.90 -8.96
N CYS A 56 4.75 -7.27 -9.11
CA CYS A 56 4.88 -5.85 -9.42
C CYS A 56 6.26 -5.59 -10.02
N HIS A 57 6.49 -4.34 -10.44
CA HIS A 57 7.76 -3.95 -11.06
C HIS A 57 9.00 -4.16 -10.15
N GLN A 58 8.85 -4.19 -8.83
CA GLN A 58 9.95 -4.42 -7.88
C GLN A 58 10.40 -5.89 -7.80
N PHE A 59 9.61 -6.81 -8.35
CA PHE A 59 9.92 -8.25 -8.37
C PHE A 59 10.43 -8.72 -9.73
N VAL A 60 10.43 -7.86 -10.75
CA VAL A 60 10.93 -8.20 -12.09
C VAL A 60 12.40 -8.61 -12.03
N GLY A 61 12.73 -9.74 -12.66
CA GLY A 61 14.08 -10.30 -12.69
C GLY A 61 14.44 -11.18 -11.49
N LYS A 62 13.48 -11.50 -10.62
CA LYS A 62 13.64 -12.47 -9.54
C LYS A 62 12.83 -13.73 -9.87
N ASP A 63 13.49 -14.78 -10.37
CA ASP A 63 12.84 -15.98 -10.88
C ASP A 63 11.85 -16.62 -9.88
N GLU A 64 12.10 -16.51 -8.57
CA GLU A 64 11.20 -17.03 -7.55
C GLU A 64 9.82 -16.33 -7.51
N PHE A 65 9.70 -15.17 -8.16
CA PHE A 65 8.46 -14.40 -8.29
C PHE A 65 7.83 -14.46 -9.69
N LEU A 66 8.35 -15.29 -10.60
CA LEU A 66 7.74 -15.46 -11.91
C LEU A 66 6.35 -16.11 -11.78
N MET A 67 5.32 -15.38 -12.23
CA MET A 67 3.93 -15.85 -12.17
C MET A 67 3.52 -16.65 -13.40
N GLY A 68 4.16 -16.38 -14.55
CA GLY A 68 3.82 -16.95 -15.84
C GLY A 68 4.25 -16.01 -16.97
N ASN A 69 3.67 -16.20 -18.15
CA ASN A 69 3.95 -15.36 -19.31
C ASN A 69 2.63 -15.04 -20.03
N ILE A 70 2.48 -13.84 -20.58
CA ILE A 70 1.23 -13.38 -21.21
C ILE A 70 0.78 -14.26 -22.39
N PHE A 71 1.70 -14.96 -23.05
CA PHE A 71 1.37 -15.83 -24.18
C PHE A 71 0.78 -17.18 -23.73
N ASP A 72 1.11 -17.62 -22.51
CA ASP A 72 0.64 -18.89 -21.94
C ASP A 72 -0.34 -18.71 -20.76
N GLY A 73 -0.47 -17.49 -20.25
CA GLY A 73 -1.18 -17.17 -19.03
C GLY A 73 -0.37 -17.34 -17.73
N VAL A 74 -1.05 -17.10 -16.61
CA VAL A 74 -0.50 -17.31 -15.26
C VAL A 74 -0.42 -18.80 -14.97
N LYS A 75 0.74 -19.27 -14.52
CA LYS A 75 1.00 -20.69 -14.18
C LYS A 75 1.23 -20.90 -12.68
N ASN A 76 1.79 -19.92 -11.98
CA ASN A 76 2.12 -20.00 -10.56
C ASN A 76 0.96 -19.47 -9.70
N TYR A 77 -0.12 -20.25 -9.60
CA TYR A 77 -1.31 -19.86 -8.83
C TYR A 77 -1.07 -19.84 -7.31
N ASP A 78 -0.10 -20.59 -6.80
CA ASP A 78 0.27 -20.55 -5.39
C ASP A 78 0.89 -19.20 -5.03
N LEU A 79 1.72 -18.63 -5.90
CA LEU A 79 2.26 -17.28 -5.73
C LEU A 79 1.14 -16.22 -5.77
N VAL A 80 0.19 -16.33 -6.70
CA VAL A 80 -0.99 -15.44 -6.77
C VAL A 80 -1.76 -15.49 -5.45
N LYS A 81 -2.03 -16.70 -4.94
CA LYS A 81 -2.76 -16.91 -3.68
C LYS A 81 -1.99 -16.33 -2.50
N ASN A 82 -0.67 -16.55 -2.43
CA ASN A 82 0.17 -16.03 -1.36
C ASN A 82 0.14 -14.49 -1.32
N PHE A 83 0.26 -13.82 -2.47
CA PHE A 83 0.16 -12.37 -2.56
C PHE A 83 -1.23 -11.84 -2.21
N LYS A 84 -2.29 -12.52 -2.66
CA LYS A 84 -3.68 -12.20 -2.29
C LYS A 84 -3.92 -12.29 -0.78
N GLU A 85 -3.29 -13.25 -0.11
CA GLU A 85 -3.41 -13.45 1.33
C GLU A 85 -2.51 -12.49 2.14
N ALA A 86 -1.59 -11.75 1.52
CA ALA A 86 -0.67 -10.82 2.19
C ALA A 86 -1.32 -9.48 2.57
N HIS A 87 -2.47 -9.51 3.25
CA HIS A 87 -3.22 -8.33 3.68
C HIS A 87 -3.26 -8.17 5.21
N ILE A 88 -3.81 -7.04 5.69
CA ILE A 88 -3.75 -6.64 7.12
C ILE A 88 -4.32 -7.66 8.11
N TYR A 89 -5.30 -8.48 7.69
CA TYR A 89 -5.86 -9.51 8.57
C TYR A 89 -4.97 -10.75 8.75
N ASN A 90 -3.99 -10.95 7.86
CA ASN A 90 -3.13 -12.14 7.87
C ASN A 90 -1.70 -11.83 8.36
N LYS A 91 -1.33 -10.54 8.48
CA LYS A 91 -0.05 -10.11 9.05
C LYS A 91 -0.20 -9.89 10.56
N PRO A 92 0.49 -10.66 11.43
CA PRO A 92 0.32 -10.56 12.88
C PRO A 92 0.48 -9.14 13.44
N THR A 93 1.54 -8.42 13.02
CA THR A 93 1.82 -7.06 13.48
C THR A 93 0.76 -6.04 13.03
N CYS A 94 0.05 -6.29 11.92
CA CYS A 94 -1.03 -5.42 11.47
C CYS A 94 -2.30 -5.58 12.32
N LYS A 95 -2.54 -6.75 12.93
CA LYS A 95 -3.75 -7.02 13.73
C LYS A 95 -3.85 -6.11 14.96
N ASP A 96 -2.72 -5.67 15.50
CA ASP A 96 -2.65 -4.79 16.68
C ASP A 96 -2.36 -3.32 16.31
N CYS A 97 -2.22 -3.00 15.02
CA CYS A 97 -1.88 -1.67 14.56
C CYS A 97 -3.12 -0.76 14.40
N TRP A 98 -3.08 0.43 14.98
CA TRP A 98 -4.15 1.44 14.88
C TRP A 98 -4.34 1.97 13.44
N ALA A 99 -3.26 2.01 12.66
CA ALA A 99 -3.26 2.58 11.31
C ALA A 99 -3.65 1.56 10.21
N ARG A 100 -3.92 0.29 10.57
CA ARG A 100 -4.06 -0.82 9.61
C ARG A 100 -5.10 -0.58 8.53
N PHE A 101 -6.20 0.09 8.86
CA PHE A 101 -7.26 0.35 7.89
C PHE A 101 -6.90 1.46 6.91
N TYR A 102 -6.01 2.38 7.28
CA TYR A 102 -5.54 3.45 6.40
C TYR A 102 -4.38 3.03 5.48
N CYS A 103 -3.52 2.11 5.93
CA CYS A 103 -2.29 1.75 5.18
C CYS A 103 -2.40 0.46 4.36
N SER A 104 -3.42 -0.37 4.59
CA SER A 104 -3.68 -1.61 3.87
C SER A 104 -2.54 -2.64 3.84
N GLY A 105 -1.61 -2.59 4.80
CA GLY A 105 -0.57 -3.62 4.99
C GLY A 105 0.78 -3.31 4.34
N GLY A 106 0.93 -2.11 3.76
CA GLY A 106 2.21 -1.62 3.25
C GLY A 106 2.64 -2.20 1.90
N CYS A 107 3.92 -2.02 1.56
CA CYS A 107 4.50 -2.47 0.29
C CYS A 107 5.04 -3.89 0.42
N GLN A 108 4.51 -4.83 -0.36
CA GLN A 108 4.95 -6.23 -0.33
C GLN A 108 6.43 -6.38 -0.74
N ALA A 109 6.90 -5.56 -1.68
CA ALA A 109 8.30 -5.58 -2.09
C ALA A 109 9.25 -5.14 -0.97
N ASN A 110 8.89 -4.12 -0.19
CA ASN A 110 9.71 -3.73 0.97
C ASN A 110 9.68 -4.82 2.05
N ASN A 111 8.51 -5.39 2.35
CA ASN A 111 8.38 -6.48 3.31
C ASN A 111 9.33 -7.63 2.94
N PHE A 112 9.32 -8.07 1.68
CA PHE A 112 10.23 -9.11 1.20
C PHE A 112 11.71 -8.67 1.21
N ASN A 113 12.04 -7.49 0.69
CA ASN A 113 13.44 -7.05 0.56
C ASN A 113 14.14 -6.88 1.92
N PHE A 114 13.40 -6.51 2.98
CA PHE A 114 13.97 -6.30 4.31
C PHE A 114 13.82 -7.50 5.25
N ASN A 115 12.79 -8.33 5.06
CA ASN A 115 12.48 -9.43 5.99
C ASN A 115 12.50 -10.82 5.35
N GLY A 116 12.64 -10.93 4.02
CA GLY A 116 12.55 -12.19 3.28
C GLY A 116 11.13 -12.78 3.19
N ASP A 117 10.13 -12.07 3.72
CA ASP A 117 8.74 -12.53 3.77
C ASP A 117 7.78 -11.36 3.52
N ILE A 118 6.91 -11.51 2.51
CA ILE A 118 5.89 -10.51 2.19
C ILE A 118 4.89 -10.31 3.34
N HIS A 119 4.71 -11.29 4.24
CA HIS A 119 3.80 -11.23 5.38
C HIS A 119 4.37 -10.50 6.60
N VAL A 120 5.66 -10.18 6.61
CA VAL A 120 6.32 -9.43 7.70
C VAL A 120 6.51 -7.98 7.26
N PRO A 121 5.76 -7.01 7.82
CA PRO A 121 5.89 -5.61 7.45
C PRO A 121 7.29 -5.04 7.70
N TYR A 122 7.76 -4.20 6.78
CA TYR A 122 8.98 -3.40 7.00
C TYR A 122 8.73 -2.28 8.04
N GLU A 123 9.33 -2.41 9.22
CA GLU A 123 9.05 -1.58 10.41
C GLU A 123 9.24 -0.08 10.18
N VAL A 124 10.39 0.34 9.63
CA VAL A 124 10.65 1.76 9.34
C VAL A 124 9.61 2.31 8.36
N GLY A 125 9.21 1.52 7.37
CA GLY A 125 8.13 1.86 6.46
C GLY A 125 6.80 2.05 7.17
N CYS A 126 6.48 1.20 8.14
CA CYS A 126 5.29 1.33 8.97
C CYS A 126 5.31 2.63 9.79
N GLU A 127 6.41 2.97 10.45
CA GLU A 127 6.52 4.19 11.26
C GLU A 127 6.37 5.46 10.40
N MET A 128 7.02 5.50 9.24
CA MET A 128 6.85 6.61 8.29
C MET A 128 5.41 6.76 7.81
N GLN A 129 4.71 5.65 7.55
CA GLN A 129 3.30 5.69 7.13
C GLN A 129 2.38 6.11 8.27
N LYS A 130 2.59 5.61 9.49
CA LYS A 130 1.85 6.06 10.68
C LYS A 130 1.99 7.57 10.85
N LYS A 131 3.20 8.10 10.76
CA LYS A 131 3.43 9.55 10.87
C LYS A 131 2.74 10.35 9.77
N ARG A 132 2.73 9.82 8.54
CA ARG A 132 2.00 10.44 7.43
C ARG A 132 0.49 10.47 7.67
N ILE A 133 -0.07 9.38 8.19
CA ILE A 133 -1.49 9.26 8.53
C ILE A 133 -1.85 10.22 9.67
N GLU A 134 -1.03 10.34 10.72
CA GLU A 134 -1.21 11.34 11.77
C GLU A 134 -1.31 12.76 11.21
N CYS A 135 -0.38 13.14 10.33
CA CYS A 135 -0.38 14.45 9.67
C CYS A 135 -1.65 14.66 8.81
N ALA A 136 -2.10 13.62 8.11
CA ALA A 136 -3.32 13.68 7.31
C ALA A 136 -4.58 13.84 8.17
N ILE A 137 -4.68 13.12 9.30
CA ILE A 137 -5.76 13.26 10.28
C ILE A 137 -5.77 14.67 10.88
N ALA A 138 -4.61 15.17 11.29
CA ALA A 138 -4.47 16.52 11.83
C ALA A 138 -4.90 17.59 10.82
N LEU A 139 -4.48 17.46 9.54
CA LEU A 139 -4.87 18.40 8.49
C LEU A 139 -6.37 18.37 8.27
N LYS A 140 -6.94 17.17 8.12
CA LYS A 140 -8.36 16.99 7.84
C LYS A 140 -9.21 17.51 9.00
N SER A 141 -8.79 17.31 10.25
CA SER A 141 -9.47 17.85 11.43
C SER A 141 -9.46 19.38 11.50
N LYS A 142 -8.43 20.06 10.96
CA LYS A 142 -8.36 21.52 10.91
C LYS A 142 -9.20 22.10 9.77
N VAL A 143 -9.18 21.42 8.62
CA VAL A 143 -9.86 21.86 7.39
C VAL A 143 -11.36 21.56 7.39
N MET A 144 -11.82 20.49 8.07
CA MET A 144 -13.25 20.16 8.18
C MET A 144 -14.02 21.00 9.22
N GLY A 145 -13.32 21.75 10.07
CA GLY A 145 -13.91 22.52 11.18
C GLY A 145 -14.30 23.97 10.84
N ASN A 146 -14.09 24.39 9.60
CA ASN A 146 -14.47 25.69 9.04
C ASN A 146 -15.46 25.49 7.89
#